data_AF-A0A7V5YTS1-F1
#
_entry.id   AF-A0A7V5YTS1-F1
#
_cell.length_a   1.000
_cell.length_b   1.000
_cell.length_c   1.000
_cell.angle_alpha   90.00
_cell.angle_beta   90.00
_cell.angle_gamma   90.00
#
_symmetry.space_group_name_H-M   'P 1'
#
loop_
_entity.id
_entity.type
_entity.pdbx_description
1 polymer ?
#
loop_
_entity_poly.entity_id
_entity_poly.type
_entity_poly.pdbx_seq_one_letter_code
_entity_poly.pdbx_strand_id
1 'polypeptide(L)'
;MSWRRRAVRIHPPRWWERFWEWVRGRDQLVVHPPESLPLLLITYPRGSHEVARELESVYRNVLPHLPASLMERYREVLRALPAVMVLTLRRRNLCGCLGHCHPRGAESSLARRLASELGGRERVAEVDLAYEAIQEWRPKPLAALAAQQADPTVARLHFRAALLAVLLHELEHVAFPERGEGIVRQASDELYSEVMAELVRRGGGHGFRMSDVEELPSRE
;
A
#
# COMPACT_ATOMS: atom_id res chain seq x y z
N MET A 1 -31.25 20.28 -9.52
CA MET A 1 -30.04 19.91 -10.27
C MET A 1 -29.84 18.41 -10.15
N SER A 2 -30.13 17.66 -11.21
CA SER A 2 -30.10 16.19 -11.21
C SER A 2 -28.71 15.67 -11.56
N TRP A 3 -28.10 14.93 -10.64
CA TRP A 3 -26.81 14.29 -10.86
C TRP A 3 -27.03 13.02 -11.68
N ARG A 4 -26.73 13.08 -12.99
CA ARG A 4 -26.64 11.90 -13.85
C ARG A 4 -25.45 11.05 -13.37
N ARG A 5 -25.74 9.88 -12.79
CA ARG A 5 -24.73 8.84 -12.52
C ARG A 5 -24.09 8.45 -13.85
N ARG A 6 -22.82 8.81 -14.04
CA ARG A 6 -22.03 8.36 -15.19
C ARG A 6 -21.76 6.87 -14.97
N ALA A 7 -22.42 6.02 -15.76
CA ALA A 7 -22.23 4.58 -15.71
C ALA A 7 -20.75 4.25 -15.99
N VAL A 8 -20.05 3.79 -14.97
CA VAL A 8 -18.71 3.22 -15.11
C VAL A 8 -18.87 1.96 -15.96
N ARG A 9 -18.25 1.93 -17.14
CA ARG A 9 -18.14 0.71 -17.94
C ARG A 9 -17.28 -0.28 -17.16
N ILE A 10 -17.91 -1.21 -16.47
CA ILE A 10 -17.25 -2.35 -15.83
C ILE A 10 -16.80 -3.26 -16.97
N HIS A 11 -15.54 -3.14 -17.40
CA HIS A 11 -14.94 -4.18 -18.22
C HIS A 11 -14.88 -5.44 -17.37
N PRO A 12 -15.48 -6.57 -17.79
CA PRO A 12 -15.39 -7.80 -17.04
C PRO A 12 -13.90 -8.14 -16.92
N PRO A 13 -13.36 -8.31 -15.70
CA PRO A 13 -11.97 -8.64 -15.50
C PRO A 13 -11.69 -9.97 -16.20
N ARG A 14 -10.51 -10.08 -16.80
CA ARG A 14 -10.04 -11.26 -17.49
C ARG A 14 -10.04 -12.45 -16.52
N TRP A 15 -11.13 -13.22 -16.53
CA TRP A 15 -11.32 -14.44 -15.75
C TRP A 15 -10.12 -15.39 -15.85
N TRP A 16 -9.42 -15.35 -16.99
CA TRP A 16 -8.16 -16.02 -17.20
C TRP A 16 -7.02 -15.58 -16.30
N GLU A 17 -6.82 -14.30 -16.08
CA GLU A 17 -5.77 -13.82 -15.17
C GLU A 17 -6.05 -14.29 -13.73
N ARG A 18 -7.32 -14.30 -13.30
CA ARG A 18 -7.73 -14.82 -11.99
C ARG A 18 -7.50 -16.33 -11.85
N PHE A 19 -7.82 -17.08 -12.90
CA PHE A 19 -7.55 -18.51 -12.94
C PHE A 19 -6.04 -18.78 -12.86
N TRP A 20 -5.22 -18.04 -13.61
CA TRP A 20 -3.77 -18.18 -13.57
C TRP A 20 -3.17 -17.78 -12.23
N GLU A 21 -3.67 -16.71 -11.59
CA GLU A 21 -3.27 -16.35 -10.23
C GLU A 21 -3.65 -17.44 -9.22
N TRP A 22 -4.86 -18.01 -9.35
CA TRP A 22 -5.31 -19.11 -8.50
C TRP A 22 -4.46 -20.37 -8.67
N VAL A 23 -4.15 -20.77 -9.91
CA VAL A 23 -3.31 -21.94 -10.22
C VAL A 23 -1.87 -21.73 -9.77
N ARG A 24 -1.30 -20.54 -9.96
CA ARG A 24 0.10 -20.26 -9.57
C ARG A 24 0.28 -20.19 -8.06
N GLY A 25 -0.78 -19.89 -7.33
CA GLY A 25 -0.77 -19.75 -5.88
C GLY A 25 -0.25 -18.39 -5.42
N ARG A 26 -0.07 -18.27 -4.11
CA ARG A 26 0.35 -17.03 -3.44
C ARG A 26 1.47 -17.35 -2.45
N ASP A 27 2.40 -16.42 -2.32
CA ASP A 27 3.45 -16.47 -1.30
C ASP A 27 3.17 -15.41 -0.23
N GLN A 28 3.87 -15.52 0.90
CA GLN A 28 3.68 -14.66 2.06
C GLN A 28 5.00 -14.07 2.52
N LEU A 29 4.95 -12.86 3.07
CA LEU A 29 6.08 -12.15 3.66
C LEU A 29 5.60 -11.48 4.96
N VAL A 30 6.24 -11.81 6.07
CA VAL A 30 6.00 -11.15 7.35
C VAL A 30 6.96 -9.97 7.47
N VAL A 31 6.41 -8.79 7.69
CA VAL A 31 7.18 -7.55 7.87
C VAL A 31 7.07 -7.12 9.31
N HIS A 32 8.21 -7.14 10.00
CA HIS A 32 8.34 -6.63 11.35
C HIS A 32 8.54 -5.10 11.30
N PRO A 33 7.61 -4.34 11.92
CA PRO A 33 7.68 -2.89 11.94
C PRO A 33 8.77 -2.40 12.90
N PRO A 34 9.26 -1.16 12.73
CA PRO A 34 9.84 -0.41 13.84
C PRO A 34 8.77 -0.08 14.89
N GLU A 35 9.19 0.29 16.10
CA GLU A 35 8.27 0.59 17.22
C GLU A 35 7.11 1.50 16.78
N SER A 36 5.88 1.20 17.23
CA SER A 36 4.61 1.91 16.99
C SER A 36 3.82 1.65 15.70
N LEU A 37 4.31 0.81 14.78
CA LEU A 37 3.56 0.37 13.59
C LEU A 37 3.04 -1.08 13.74
N PRO A 38 1.95 -1.46 13.05
CA PRO A 38 1.44 -2.83 13.10
C PRO A 38 2.29 -3.85 12.35
N LEU A 39 2.25 -5.11 12.78
CA LEU A 39 2.86 -6.22 12.04
C LEU A 39 2.08 -6.47 10.75
N LEU A 40 2.78 -6.56 9.62
CA LEU A 40 2.15 -6.84 8.32
C LEU A 40 2.44 -8.26 7.88
N LEU A 41 1.37 -9.00 7.56
CA LEU A 41 1.43 -10.22 6.77
C LEU A 41 1.06 -9.88 5.32
N ILE A 42 2.05 -9.74 4.45
CA ILE A 42 1.86 -9.44 3.03
C ILE A 42 1.65 -10.76 2.29
N THR A 43 0.49 -10.94 1.66
CA THR A 43 0.19 -12.06 0.78
C THR A 43 0.19 -11.57 -0.67
N TYR A 44 0.99 -12.19 -1.54
CA TYR A 44 1.17 -11.72 -2.93
C TYR A 44 1.15 -12.88 -3.95
N PRO A 45 0.81 -12.62 -5.22
CA PRO A 45 0.86 -13.65 -6.26
C PRO A 45 2.29 -14.13 -6.48
N ARG A 46 2.48 -15.43 -6.76
CA ARG A 46 3.81 -15.93 -7.12
C ARG A 46 4.37 -15.19 -8.34
N GLY A 47 5.66 -14.84 -8.28
CA GLY A 47 6.32 -14.02 -9.30
C GLY A 47 6.25 -12.51 -9.06
N SER A 48 5.52 -12.05 -8.04
CA SER A 48 5.43 -10.63 -7.66
C SER A 48 6.26 -10.30 -6.41
N HIS A 49 7.33 -11.05 -6.16
CA HIS A 49 8.17 -10.89 -4.96
C HIS A 49 8.78 -9.48 -4.87
N GLU A 50 9.23 -8.92 -5.99
CA GLU A 50 9.80 -7.56 -6.03
C GLU A 50 8.81 -6.50 -5.54
N VAL A 51 7.52 -6.65 -5.87
CA VAL A 51 6.47 -5.73 -5.41
C VAL A 51 6.26 -5.84 -3.90
N ALA A 52 6.24 -7.07 -3.37
CA ALA A 52 6.14 -7.29 -1.93
C ALA A 52 7.34 -6.73 -1.17
N ARG A 53 8.56 -6.90 -1.72
CA ARG A 53 9.79 -6.32 -1.19
C ARG A 53 9.80 -4.79 -1.25
N GLU A 54 9.25 -4.21 -2.32
CA GLU A 54 9.14 -2.76 -2.42
C GLU A 54 8.18 -2.22 -1.35
N LEU A 55 7.03 -2.88 -1.13
CA LEU A 55 6.11 -2.53 -0.04
C LEU A 55 6.76 -2.70 1.34
N GLU A 56 7.47 -3.80 1.59
CA GLU A 56 8.25 -4.00 2.82
C GLU A 56 9.25 -2.85 3.02
N SER A 57 10.06 -2.54 2.01
CA SER A 57 11.05 -1.47 2.07
C SER A 57 10.40 -0.12 2.33
N VAL A 58 9.28 0.16 1.70
CA VAL A 58 8.54 1.40 1.89
C VAL A 58 8.00 1.50 3.32
N TYR A 59 7.41 0.43 3.82
CA TYR A 59 6.82 0.39 5.14
C TYR A 59 7.87 0.45 6.27
N ARG A 60 9.00 -0.26 6.10
CA ARG A 60 10.05 -0.35 7.11
C ARG A 60 11.05 0.79 7.05
N ASN A 61 11.39 1.27 5.85
CA ASN A 61 12.51 2.19 5.67
C ASN A 61 12.08 3.58 5.23
N VAL A 62 10.90 3.77 4.63
CA VAL A 62 10.45 5.10 4.17
C VAL A 62 9.49 5.71 5.17
N LEU A 63 8.39 5.03 5.48
CA LEU A 63 7.33 5.53 6.36
C LEU A 63 7.86 6.08 7.71
N PRO A 64 8.71 5.36 8.46
CA PRO A 64 9.16 5.81 9.79
C PRO A 64 10.08 7.02 9.72
N HIS A 65 10.71 7.25 8.58
CA HIS A 65 11.63 8.34 8.38
C HIS A 65 10.95 9.55 7.74
N LEU A 66 9.66 9.53 7.43
CA LEU A 66 8.98 10.71 6.90
C LEU A 66 9.03 11.87 7.91
N PRO A 67 9.01 13.14 7.45
CA PRO A 67 9.02 14.29 8.35
C PRO A 67 7.90 14.21 9.39
N ALA A 68 8.20 14.57 10.65
CA ALA A 68 7.23 14.49 11.74
C ALA A 68 5.94 15.28 11.46
N SER A 69 6.04 16.42 10.79
CA SER A 69 4.88 17.22 10.35
C SER A 69 3.94 16.43 9.43
N LEU A 70 4.50 15.56 8.60
CA LEU A 70 3.77 14.69 7.68
C LEU A 70 3.11 13.53 8.44
N MET A 71 3.82 12.96 9.41
CA MET A 71 3.34 11.83 10.21
C MET A 71 2.32 12.22 11.28
N GLU A 72 2.33 13.47 11.76
CA GLU A 72 1.40 13.91 12.81
C GLU A 72 -0.07 13.75 12.39
N ARG A 73 -0.40 13.98 11.11
CA ARG A 73 -1.76 13.80 10.57
C ARG A 73 -2.25 12.35 10.65
N TYR A 74 -1.33 11.39 10.62
CA TYR A 74 -1.63 9.96 10.66
C TYR A 74 -1.40 9.35 12.04
N ARG A 75 -0.93 10.13 13.02
CA ARG A 75 -0.60 9.63 14.36
C ARG A 75 -1.80 9.01 15.06
N GLU A 76 -2.97 9.62 14.93
CA GLU A 76 -4.21 9.08 15.48
C GLU A 76 -4.62 7.79 14.77
N VAL A 77 -4.54 7.77 13.42
CA VAL A 77 -4.82 6.60 12.58
C VAL A 77 -3.96 5.42 13.02
N LEU A 78 -2.63 5.60 13.06
CA LEU A 78 -1.69 4.53 13.38
C LEU A 78 -1.90 3.95 14.78
N ARG A 79 -2.30 4.76 15.76
CA ARG A 79 -2.63 4.30 17.12
C ARG A 79 -3.93 3.51 17.20
N ALA A 80 -4.87 3.77 16.31
CA ALA A 80 -6.16 3.09 16.26
C ALA A 80 -6.11 1.77 15.48
N LEU A 81 -5.00 1.49 14.78
CA LEU A 81 -4.83 0.25 14.04
C LEU A 81 -4.69 -0.97 14.97
N PRO A 82 -5.16 -2.15 14.53
CA PRO A 82 -4.84 -3.40 15.19
C PRO A 82 -3.34 -3.69 15.18
N ALA A 83 -2.84 -4.47 16.14
CA ALA A 83 -1.40 -4.81 16.18
C ALA A 83 -0.96 -5.68 14.99
N VAL A 84 -1.91 -6.38 14.34
CA VAL A 84 -1.65 -7.27 13.21
C VAL A 84 -2.57 -6.93 12.04
N MET A 85 -1.98 -6.82 10.84
CA MET A 85 -2.67 -6.56 9.59
C MET A 85 -2.28 -7.54 8.50
N VAL A 86 -3.26 -7.94 7.70
CA VAL A 86 -3.06 -8.74 6.48
C VAL A 86 -3.18 -7.81 5.28
N LEU A 87 -2.13 -7.78 4.45
CA LEU A 87 -2.11 -7.02 3.20
C LEU A 87 -2.08 -7.96 2.01
N THR A 88 -3.11 -7.93 1.19
CA THR A 88 -3.23 -8.80 0.03
C THR A 88 -2.91 -7.99 -1.23
N LEU A 89 -1.75 -8.26 -1.84
CA LEU A 89 -1.35 -7.67 -3.11
C LEU A 89 -2.09 -8.33 -4.26
N ARG A 90 -2.68 -7.53 -5.15
CA ARG A 90 -3.34 -7.97 -6.37
C ARG A 90 -2.81 -7.18 -7.53
N ARG A 91 -2.75 -7.77 -8.72
CA ARG A 91 -2.39 -7.02 -9.93
C ARG A 91 -3.34 -5.83 -10.11
N ARG A 92 -4.63 -6.14 -10.14
CA ARG A 92 -5.74 -5.18 -10.23
C ARG A 92 -6.92 -5.66 -9.39
N ASN A 93 -7.66 -4.74 -8.79
CA ASN A 93 -8.88 -5.07 -8.07
C ASN A 93 -10.09 -5.11 -9.02
N LEU A 94 -11.08 -5.96 -8.75
CA LEU A 94 -12.29 -6.11 -9.57
C LEU A 94 -13.17 -4.85 -9.55
N CYS A 95 -13.19 -4.15 -8.41
CA CYS A 95 -13.86 -2.86 -8.21
C CYS A 95 -13.25 -1.73 -9.06
N GLY A 96 -12.04 -1.93 -9.63
CA GLY A 96 -11.25 -0.85 -10.24
C GLY A 96 -10.60 0.12 -9.22
N CYS A 97 -10.72 -0.17 -7.92
CA CYS A 97 -10.14 0.61 -6.83
C CYS A 97 -8.64 0.29 -6.61
N LEU A 98 -7.85 1.27 -6.15
CA LEU A 98 -6.41 1.13 -5.90
C LEU A 98 -6.11 0.29 -4.66
N GLY A 99 -6.99 0.38 -3.67
CA GLY A 99 -7.04 -0.47 -2.51
C GLY A 99 -8.48 -0.58 -2.03
N HIS A 100 -8.71 -1.45 -1.05
CA HIS A 100 -9.88 -1.37 -0.17
C HIS A 100 -9.60 -2.14 1.12
N CYS A 101 -10.06 -1.60 2.24
CA CYS A 101 -10.15 -2.36 3.48
C CYS A 101 -11.34 -3.32 3.46
N HIS A 102 -11.17 -4.51 4.05
CA HIS A 102 -12.25 -5.48 4.19
C HIS A 102 -13.03 -5.19 5.47
N PRO A 103 -14.36 -5.00 5.41
CA PRO A 103 -15.17 -4.88 6.61
C PRO A 103 -15.20 -6.21 7.35
N ARG A 104 -15.56 -6.13 8.63
CA ARG A 104 -15.71 -7.31 9.49
C ARG A 104 -16.67 -8.33 8.89
N GLY A 105 -16.25 -9.58 8.87
CA GLY A 105 -17.00 -10.69 8.28
C GLY A 105 -16.75 -10.89 6.79
N ALA A 106 -16.11 -9.94 6.09
CA ALA A 106 -15.71 -10.05 4.68
C ALA A 106 -14.23 -10.39 4.50
N GLU A 107 -13.51 -10.70 5.58
CA GLU A 107 -12.10 -11.06 5.53
C GLU A 107 -11.90 -12.42 4.84
N SER A 108 -10.69 -12.65 4.34
CA SER A 108 -10.25 -13.91 3.79
C SER A 108 -10.16 -15.00 4.86
N SER A 109 -10.12 -16.26 4.42
CA SER A 109 -9.91 -17.39 5.33
C SER A 109 -8.59 -17.28 6.10
N LEU A 110 -7.57 -16.67 5.50
CA LEU A 110 -6.28 -16.42 6.14
C LEU A 110 -6.43 -15.44 7.32
N ALA A 111 -7.03 -14.28 7.09
CA ALA A 111 -7.23 -13.27 8.14
C ALA A 111 -8.11 -13.80 9.27
N ARG A 112 -9.20 -14.52 8.95
CA ARG A 112 -10.05 -15.18 9.97
C ARG A 112 -9.29 -16.23 10.79
N ARG A 113 -8.46 -17.06 10.13
CA ARG A 113 -7.65 -18.07 10.80
C ARG A 113 -6.63 -17.41 11.73
N LEU A 114 -5.94 -16.38 11.27
CA LEU A 114 -4.97 -15.63 12.07
C LEU A 114 -5.64 -15.00 13.30
N ALA A 115 -6.81 -14.38 13.14
CA ALA A 115 -7.58 -13.85 14.26
C ALA A 115 -7.96 -14.92 15.29
N SER A 116 -8.32 -16.13 14.82
CA SER A 116 -8.62 -17.27 15.69
C SER A 116 -7.38 -17.78 16.43
N GLU A 117 -6.23 -17.86 15.76
CA GLU A 117 -4.95 -18.29 16.36
C GLU A 117 -4.43 -17.29 17.41
N LEU A 118 -4.71 -15.99 17.22
CA LEU A 118 -4.43 -14.93 18.21
C LEU A 118 -5.47 -14.88 19.36
N GLY A 119 -6.30 -15.91 19.50
CA GLY A 119 -7.25 -16.05 20.60
C GLY A 119 -8.48 -15.15 20.52
N GLY A 120 -8.78 -14.58 19.34
CA GLY A 120 -9.98 -13.78 19.08
C GLY A 120 -10.07 -12.45 19.83
N ARG A 121 -9.08 -12.13 20.68
CA ARG A 121 -8.99 -10.87 21.42
C ARG A 121 -8.32 -9.77 20.59
N GLU A 122 -7.34 -10.15 19.79
CA GLU A 122 -6.66 -9.25 18.87
C GLU A 122 -7.49 -9.10 17.60
N ARG A 123 -7.70 -7.85 17.16
CA ARG A 123 -8.34 -7.59 15.87
C ARG A 123 -7.30 -7.83 14.79
N VAL A 124 -7.66 -8.55 13.73
CA VAL A 124 -6.87 -8.61 12.49
C VAL A 124 -7.64 -7.83 11.43
N ALA A 125 -7.03 -6.79 10.88
CA ALA A 125 -7.59 -6.10 9.73
C ALA A 125 -6.99 -6.65 8.43
N GLU A 126 -7.79 -6.65 7.37
CA GLU A 126 -7.32 -7.02 6.03
C GLU A 126 -7.54 -5.87 5.05
N VAL A 127 -6.54 -5.64 4.21
CA VAL A 127 -6.54 -4.63 3.16
C VAL A 127 -6.02 -5.25 1.86
N ASP A 128 -6.71 -4.98 0.76
CA ASP A 128 -6.28 -5.33 -0.59
C ASP A 128 -5.57 -4.12 -1.23
N LEU A 129 -4.47 -4.34 -1.97
CA LEU A 129 -3.80 -3.31 -2.78
C LEU A 129 -3.60 -3.77 -4.23
N ALA A 130 -4.03 -2.97 -5.20
CA ALA A 130 -3.92 -3.22 -6.63
C ALA A 130 -2.63 -2.64 -7.21
N TYR A 131 -1.51 -3.36 -7.11
CA TYR A 131 -0.19 -2.79 -7.35
C TYR A 131 0.05 -2.27 -8.77
N GLU A 132 -0.51 -2.89 -9.83
CA GLU A 132 -0.35 -2.34 -11.19
C GLU A 132 -1.16 -1.06 -11.34
N ALA A 133 -2.37 -1.01 -10.77
CA ALA A 133 -3.19 0.19 -10.79
C ALA A 133 -2.52 1.33 -10.00
N ILE A 134 -1.87 1.00 -8.87
CA ILE A 134 -1.10 1.96 -8.07
C ILE A 134 0.10 2.51 -8.85
N GLN A 135 0.83 1.67 -9.59
CA GLN A 135 1.95 2.10 -10.44
C GLN A 135 1.52 3.10 -11.53
N GLU A 136 0.30 2.96 -12.06
CA GLU A 136 -0.26 3.81 -13.09
C GLU A 136 -1.00 5.04 -12.52
N TRP A 137 -1.29 5.05 -11.22
CA TRP A 137 -2.07 6.10 -10.59
C TRP A 137 -1.32 7.43 -10.55
N ARG A 138 -2.00 8.52 -10.93
CA ARG A 138 -1.45 9.89 -10.91
C ARG A 138 -2.51 10.83 -10.34
N PRO A 139 -2.48 11.18 -9.05
CA PRO A 139 -3.50 12.04 -8.44
C PRO A 139 -3.46 13.47 -8.99
N LYS A 140 -2.27 13.97 -9.37
CA LYS A 140 -2.07 15.30 -9.98
C LYS A 140 -1.29 15.17 -11.29
N PRO A 141 -1.96 15.05 -12.46
CA PRO A 141 -1.31 14.72 -13.73
C PRO A 141 -0.31 15.78 -14.24
N LEU A 142 -0.42 17.04 -13.81
CA LEU A 142 0.52 18.10 -14.23
C LEU A 142 1.92 17.97 -13.60
N ALA A 143 2.05 17.30 -12.44
CA ALA A 143 3.35 16.94 -11.88
C ALA A 143 4.05 15.80 -12.67
N ALA A 144 3.28 15.02 -13.45
CA ALA A 144 3.80 13.92 -14.26
C ALA A 144 4.44 14.39 -15.58
N LEU A 145 4.17 15.62 -16.04
CA LEU A 145 4.83 16.20 -17.22
C LEU A 145 6.31 16.50 -16.98
N ALA A 146 6.73 16.77 -15.74
CA ALA A 146 8.14 16.90 -15.38
C ALA A 146 8.87 15.54 -15.29
N ALA A 147 8.12 14.43 -15.25
CA ALA A 147 8.64 13.06 -15.18
C ALA A 147 8.67 12.34 -16.54
N GLN A 148 8.39 13.03 -17.65
CA GLN A 148 8.38 12.45 -19.01
C GLN A 148 9.78 12.26 -19.63
N GLN A 149 10.77 11.88 -18.81
CA GLN A 149 11.93 11.18 -19.31
C GLN A 149 12.06 9.92 -18.45
N ALA A 150 12.08 8.76 -19.12
CA ALA A 150 11.97 7.43 -18.55
C ALA A 150 13.19 7.06 -17.68
N ASP A 151 13.38 7.78 -16.58
CA ASP A 151 14.34 7.43 -15.54
C ASP A 151 13.69 6.37 -14.64
N PRO A 152 14.20 5.13 -14.62
CA PRO A 152 13.73 4.08 -13.72
C PRO A 152 13.74 4.51 -12.25
N THR A 153 14.64 5.42 -11.88
CA THR A 153 14.73 6.00 -10.54
C THR A 153 13.47 6.79 -10.21
N VAL A 154 13.06 7.70 -11.10
CA VAL A 154 11.85 8.51 -10.91
C VAL A 154 10.59 7.64 -10.90
N ALA A 155 10.52 6.63 -11.77
CA ALA A 155 9.43 5.66 -11.77
C ALA A 155 9.32 4.88 -10.45
N ARG A 156 10.47 4.49 -9.87
CA ARG A 156 10.51 3.83 -8.56
C ARG A 156 10.10 4.76 -7.42
N LEU A 157 10.58 6.02 -7.40
CA LEU A 157 10.16 7.00 -6.40
C LEU A 157 8.66 7.25 -6.46
N HIS A 158 8.13 7.40 -7.68
CA HIS A 158 6.69 7.48 -7.92
C HIS A 158 5.95 6.30 -7.30
N PHE A 159 6.38 5.08 -7.60
CA PHE A 159 5.71 3.89 -7.10
C PHE A 159 5.75 3.80 -5.57
N ARG A 160 6.88 4.15 -4.94
CA ARG A 160 7.01 4.21 -3.48
C ARG A 160 6.03 5.20 -2.84
N ALA A 161 5.94 6.41 -3.40
CA ALA A 161 5.00 7.42 -2.89
C ALA A 161 3.55 7.00 -3.10
N ALA A 162 3.23 6.40 -4.24
CA ALA A 162 1.90 5.88 -4.54
C ALA A 162 1.50 4.74 -3.58
N LEU A 163 2.42 3.80 -3.30
CA LEU A 163 2.21 2.74 -2.31
C LEU A 163 1.91 3.31 -0.92
N LEU A 164 2.68 4.30 -0.44
CA LEU A 164 2.43 4.91 0.87
C LEU A 164 1.09 5.63 0.93
N ALA A 165 0.79 6.42 -0.10
CA ALA A 165 -0.44 7.19 -0.17
C ALA A 165 -1.67 6.27 -0.13
N VAL A 166 -1.67 5.22 -0.96
CA VAL A 166 -2.78 4.26 -0.99
C VAL A 166 -2.81 3.40 0.27
N LEU A 167 -1.66 2.95 0.79
CA LEU A 167 -1.62 2.21 2.05
C LEU A 167 -2.24 3.03 3.18
N LEU A 168 -1.74 4.24 3.43
CA LEU A 168 -2.24 5.09 4.52
C LEU A 168 -3.71 5.49 4.33
N HIS A 169 -4.17 5.64 3.09
CA HIS A 169 -5.59 5.81 2.77
C HIS A 169 -6.42 4.62 3.28
N GLU A 170 -6.03 3.39 2.95
CA GLU A 170 -6.75 2.20 3.40
C GLU A 170 -6.63 2.00 4.92
N LEU A 171 -5.48 2.32 5.52
CA LEU A 171 -5.30 2.27 6.97
C LEU A 171 -6.23 3.25 7.69
N GLU A 172 -6.48 4.42 7.11
CA GLU A 172 -7.43 5.39 7.65
C GLU A 172 -8.86 4.84 7.65
N HIS A 173 -9.27 4.12 6.60
CA HIS A 173 -10.57 3.44 6.57
C HIS A 173 -10.65 2.24 7.53
N VAL A 174 -9.53 1.57 7.80
CA VAL A 174 -9.48 0.54 8.87
C VAL A 174 -9.67 1.17 10.25
N ALA A 175 -9.00 2.28 10.52
CA ALA A 175 -9.03 2.96 11.82
C ALA A 175 -10.38 3.68 12.06
N PHE A 176 -10.89 4.37 11.05
CA PHE A 176 -12.08 5.23 11.12
C PHE A 176 -13.01 4.99 9.92
N PRO A 177 -13.78 3.88 9.92
CA PRO A 177 -14.65 3.51 8.79
C PRO A 177 -15.71 4.57 8.44
N GLU A 178 -16.06 5.44 9.38
CA GLU A 178 -17.02 6.53 9.23
C GLU A 178 -16.46 7.76 8.50
N ARG A 179 -15.14 7.87 8.34
CA ARG A 179 -14.53 8.99 7.59
C ARG A 179 -14.90 8.90 6.12
N GLY A 180 -15.42 10.00 5.60
CA GLY A 180 -15.88 10.07 4.21
C GLY A 180 -14.73 9.94 3.22
N GLU A 181 -14.92 9.07 2.22
CA GLU A 181 -14.01 8.83 1.09
C GLU A 181 -13.39 10.11 0.49
N GLY A 182 -14.17 11.20 0.37
CA GLY A 182 -13.66 12.47 -0.19
C GLY A 182 -12.54 13.09 0.65
N ILE A 183 -12.66 13.04 1.99
CA ILE A 183 -11.67 13.60 2.93
C ILE A 183 -10.40 12.76 2.92
N VAL A 184 -10.56 11.44 3.04
CA VAL A 184 -9.43 10.50 3.06
C VAL A 184 -8.66 10.53 1.73
N ARG A 185 -9.37 10.65 0.61
CA ARG A 185 -8.75 10.81 -0.72
C ARG A 185 -8.00 12.13 -0.90
N GLN A 186 -8.58 13.25 -0.46
CA GLN A 186 -7.85 14.52 -0.51
C GLN A 186 -6.55 14.42 0.31
N ALA A 187 -6.63 13.82 1.50
CA ALA A 187 -5.49 13.65 2.37
C ALA A 187 -4.39 12.77 1.74
N SER A 188 -4.78 11.66 1.10
CA SER A 188 -3.83 10.76 0.43
C SER A 188 -3.21 11.37 -0.84
N ASP A 189 -3.95 12.20 -1.58
CA ASP A 189 -3.43 12.94 -2.75
C ASP A 189 -2.37 13.99 -2.36
N GLU A 190 -2.59 14.67 -1.23
CA GLU A 190 -1.62 15.59 -0.64
C GLU A 190 -0.39 14.85 -0.14
N LEU A 191 -0.58 13.78 0.64
CA LEU A 191 0.47 12.89 1.12
C LEU A 191 1.35 12.39 -0.03
N TYR A 192 0.76 11.94 -1.14
CA TYR A 192 1.52 11.53 -2.33
C TYR A 192 2.47 12.63 -2.79
N SER A 193 1.97 13.86 -2.88
CA SER A 193 2.75 15.01 -3.37
C SER A 193 3.92 15.33 -2.43
N GLU A 194 3.67 15.30 -1.12
CA GLU A 194 4.65 15.58 -0.07
C GLU A 194 5.72 14.49 0.02
N VAL A 195 5.31 13.21 -0.03
CA VAL A 195 6.23 12.06 -0.04
C VAL A 195 7.08 12.06 -1.30
N MET A 196 6.51 12.38 -2.47
CA MET A 196 7.29 12.52 -3.70
C MET A 196 8.37 13.59 -3.58
N ALA A 197 8.01 14.78 -3.08
CA ALA A 197 8.97 15.86 -2.88
C ALA A 197 10.08 15.44 -1.91
N GLU A 198 9.72 14.74 -0.83
CA GLU A 198 10.67 14.24 0.16
C GLU A 198 11.63 13.19 -0.41
N LEU A 199 11.11 12.22 -1.16
CA LEU A 199 11.90 11.16 -1.78
C LEU A 199 12.86 11.73 -2.82
N VAL A 200 12.43 12.69 -3.64
CA VAL A 200 13.29 13.39 -4.60
C VAL A 200 14.38 14.18 -3.86
N ARG A 201 14.02 14.89 -2.79
CA ARG A 201 14.98 15.66 -1.98
C ARG A 201 16.07 14.77 -1.38
N ARG A 202 15.71 13.58 -0.89
CA ARG A 202 16.68 12.59 -0.37
C ARG A 202 17.54 11.99 -1.47
N GLY A 203 16.93 11.63 -2.60
CA GLY A 203 17.64 11.04 -3.74
C GLY A 203 18.56 12.02 -4.48
N GLY A 204 18.24 13.32 -4.46
CA GLY A 204 19.05 14.39 -5.07
C GLY A 204 20.10 14.99 -4.14
N GLY A 205 20.01 14.74 -2.82
CA GLY A 205 20.92 15.29 -1.82
C GLY A 205 22.23 14.53 -1.68
N HIS A 206 22.21 13.20 -1.83
CA HIS A 206 23.37 12.31 -1.86
C HIS A 206 23.11 11.22 -2.90
N GLY A 207 24.06 11.00 -3.81
CA GLY A 207 23.95 9.95 -4.81
C GLY A 207 23.53 8.63 -4.17
N PHE A 208 22.45 8.05 -4.67
CA PHE A 208 21.93 6.75 -4.24
C PHE A 208 23.06 5.71 -4.39
N ARG A 209 23.76 5.41 -3.30
CA ARG A 209 24.82 4.40 -3.29
C ARG A 209 24.13 3.05 -3.19
N MET A 210 24.28 2.22 -4.22
CA MET A 210 23.74 0.85 -4.29
C MET A 210 24.22 -0.09 -3.16
N SER A 211 25.04 0.36 -2.22
CA SER A 211 25.62 -0.44 -1.14
C SER A 211 24.70 -0.69 0.05
N ASP A 212 23.54 -0.03 0.15
CA ASP A 212 22.67 -0.16 1.34
C ASP A 212 21.69 -1.35 1.27
N VAL A 213 21.91 -2.30 0.34
CA VAL A 213 21.03 -3.47 0.12
C VAL A 213 21.69 -4.82 0.46
N GLU A 214 22.98 -4.86 0.79
CA GLU A 214 23.63 -6.12 1.22
C GLU A 214 24.34 -5.94 2.55
N GLU A 215 23.72 -6.46 3.61
CA GLU A 215 24.36 -7.29 4.64
C GLU A 215 23.30 -7.76 5.64
N LEU A 216 22.70 -8.92 5.36
CA LEU A 216 22.17 -9.77 6.44
C LEU A 216 23.35 -10.62 6.92
N PRO A 217 23.72 -10.59 8.22
CA PRO A 217 24.73 -11.50 8.72
C PRO A 217 24.15 -12.91 8.69
N SER A 218 24.72 -13.76 7.84
CA SER A 218 24.67 -15.20 8.04
C SER A 218 25.22 -15.49 9.44
N ARG A 219 24.39 -16.04 10.31
CA ARG A 219 24.86 -16.67 11.54
C ARG A 219 24.44 -18.12 11.53
N GLU A 220 25.49 -18.94 11.59
CA GLU A 220 25.54 -20.36 11.92
C GLU A 220 24.88 -20.66 13.28
#